data_AF-A0A6A5QSQ3-F1
#
_entry.id   AF-A0A6A5QSQ3-F1
#
_cell.length_a   1.000
_cell.length_b   1.000
_cell.length_c   1.000
_cell.angle_alpha   90.00
_cell.angle_beta   90.00
_cell.angle_gamma   90.00
#
_symmetry.space_group_name_H-M   'P 1'
#
loop_
_entity.id
_entity.type
_entity.pdbx_description
1 polymer ?
#
loop_
_entity_poly.entity_id
_entity_poly.type
_entity_poly.pdbx_seq_one_letter_code
_entity_poly.pdbx_strand_id
1 'polypeptide(L)'
;MQHPTTARARTQSRADFALSPQWYRLPRPPGHLHRPAEADTSRQSQSLRPYLQCVRTSLTAALSLSNFASQASERHNVPEIEAASSPEVVLNPLTVSRNENERVYIEPSINSVRISIKIKQADEIEHILVHKFTRFLTQRAESFYILRRKPVKGYDISFLVTNFHTEEMLKHKLVDFIIQFMEEVDKEISEMKLFLNARARFVAESFLTP
;
A
#
# COMPACT_ATOMS: atom_id res chain seq x y z
N MET A 1 -19.71 37.97 47.96
CA MET A 1 -19.07 36.71 48.37
C MET A 1 -19.61 35.60 47.49
N GLN A 2 -18.80 35.12 46.56
CA GLN A 2 -19.16 34.11 45.56
C GLN A 2 -18.93 32.72 46.14
N HIS A 3 -19.94 31.84 46.07
CA HIS A 3 -19.74 30.40 46.21
C HIS A 3 -19.57 29.80 44.80
N PRO A 4 -18.51 29.00 44.54
CA PRO A 4 -18.34 28.36 43.25
C PRO A 4 -19.12 27.05 43.19
N THR A 5 -19.96 26.90 42.17
CA THR A 5 -20.62 25.64 41.79
C THR A 5 -19.59 24.76 41.08
N THR A 6 -19.21 23.65 41.70
CA THR A 6 -18.24 22.70 41.13
C THR A 6 -18.87 21.93 39.96
N ALA A 7 -18.49 22.28 38.73
CA ALA A 7 -18.81 21.49 37.55
C ALA A 7 -18.02 20.17 37.59
N ARG A 8 -18.72 19.05 37.76
CA ARG A 8 -18.16 17.71 37.53
C ARG A 8 -17.83 17.58 36.04
N ALA A 9 -16.56 17.76 35.68
CA ALA A 9 -16.05 17.32 34.39
C ALA A 9 -16.22 15.80 34.32
N ARG A 10 -17.08 15.33 33.42
CA ARG A 10 -17.07 13.93 32.99
C ARG A 10 -15.70 13.67 32.39
N THR A 11 -14.88 12.89 33.08
CA THR A 11 -13.71 12.24 32.49
C THR A 11 -14.19 11.38 31.32
N GLN A 12 -14.04 11.91 30.11
CA GLN A 12 -14.15 11.13 28.89
C GLN A 12 -13.05 10.09 28.92
N SER A 13 -13.46 8.83 28.98
CA SER A 13 -12.55 7.70 28.93
C SER A 13 -11.83 7.72 27.58
N ARG A 14 -10.55 7.37 27.59
CA ARG A 14 -9.64 7.34 26.43
C ARG A 14 -10.04 6.29 25.36
N ALA A 15 -11.18 5.62 25.52
CA ALA A 15 -11.67 4.55 24.67
C ALA A 15 -12.61 5.02 23.54
N ASP A 16 -13.06 6.27 23.53
CA ASP A 16 -14.06 6.76 22.56
C ASP A 16 -13.46 7.33 21.25
N PHE A 17 -12.14 7.27 21.06
CA PHE A 17 -11.48 7.77 19.83
C PHE A 17 -11.32 6.70 18.72
N ALA A 18 -11.74 5.45 18.97
CA ALA A 18 -11.37 4.30 18.15
C ALA A 18 -12.42 3.83 17.13
N LEU A 19 -13.40 4.66 16.75
CA LEU A 19 -14.41 4.30 15.74
C LEU A 19 -14.68 5.38 14.69
N SER A 20 -13.64 6.04 14.20
CA SER A 20 -13.72 6.76 12.92
C SER A 20 -12.35 6.83 12.24
N PRO A 21 -12.09 6.00 11.21
CA PRO A 21 -10.85 6.07 10.46
C PRO A 21 -10.83 7.37 9.64
N GLN A 22 -10.04 8.35 10.09
CA GLN A 22 -9.82 9.64 9.40
C GLN A 22 -9.14 9.49 8.01
N TRP A 23 -8.74 8.27 7.64
CA TRP A 23 -8.14 7.91 6.35
C TRP A 23 -9.11 7.98 5.15
N TYR A 24 -10.42 8.14 5.39
CA TYR A 24 -11.40 8.49 4.35
C TYR A 24 -11.32 9.96 3.86
N ARG A 25 -10.47 10.80 4.46
CA ARG A 25 -10.31 12.24 4.15
C ARG A 25 -8.92 12.62 3.60
N LEU A 26 -8.26 11.76 2.82
CA LEU A 26 -7.20 12.28 1.96
C LEU A 26 -7.83 13.25 0.93
N PRO A 27 -7.23 14.41 0.65
CA PRO A 27 -7.77 15.32 -0.35
C PRO A 27 -7.78 14.60 -1.70
N ARG A 28 -8.99 14.43 -2.26
CA ARG A 28 -9.13 14.00 -3.65
C ARG A 28 -8.39 15.02 -4.53
N PRO A 29 -7.65 14.59 -5.55
CA PRO A 29 -7.09 15.53 -6.52
C PRO A 29 -8.23 16.37 -7.11
N PRO A 30 -8.11 17.71 -7.17
CA PRO A 30 -9.18 18.57 -7.67
C PRO A 30 -9.26 18.44 -9.19
N GLY A 31 -10.37 17.91 -9.72
CA GLY A 31 -10.60 17.91 -11.17
C GLY A 31 -11.68 17.02 -11.79
N HIS A 32 -12.62 16.40 -11.05
CA HIS A 32 -13.64 15.55 -11.67
C HIS A 32 -15.05 16.17 -11.60
N LEU A 33 -15.46 16.76 -12.73
CA LEU A 33 -16.87 17.00 -13.05
C LEU A 33 -17.57 15.65 -13.23
N HIS A 34 -18.72 15.48 -12.61
CA HIS A 34 -19.56 14.28 -12.65
C HIS A 34 -19.75 13.75 -14.08
N ARG A 35 -19.32 12.51 -14.34
CA ARG A 35 -19.77 11.73 -15.49
C ARG A 35 -20.76 10.67 -14.99
N PRO A 36 -21.93 10.48 -15.64
CA PRO A 36 -22.89 9.46 -15.22
C PRO A 36 -22.34 8.05 -15.46
N ALA A 37 -22.83 7.11 -14.64
CA ALA A 37 -22.40 5.72 -14.60
C ALA A 37 -22.77 4.96 -15.88
N GLU A 38 -21.90 5.01 -16.89
CA GLU A 38 -21.81 3.92 -17.86
C GLU A 38 -20.94 2.82 -17.25
N ALA A 39 -21.45 1.60 -17.28
CA ALA A 39 -20.76 0.41 -16.83
C ALA A 39 -19.49 0.20 -17.68
N ASP A 40 -18.37 0.72 -17.21
CA ASP A 40 -17.05 0.31 -17.68
C ASP A 40 -16.80 -1.11 -17.15
N THR A 41 -17.34 -2.10 -17.85
CA THR A 41 -16.90 -3.48 -17.74
C THR A 41 -15.45 -3.52 -18.21
N SER A 42 -14.53 -3.11 -17.32
CA SER A 42 -13.10 -3.20 -17.55
C SER A 42 -12.83 -4.64 -17.99
N ARG A 43 -12.29 -4.81 -19.20
CA ARG A 43 -11.78 -6.10 -19.67
C ARG A 43 -10.57 -6.45 -18.79
N GLN A 44 -10.81 -6.94 -17.58
CA GLN A 44 -9.76 -7.55 -16.79
C GLN A 44 -9.22 -8.72 -17.60
N SER A 45 -7.91 -8.74 -17.85
CA SER A 45 -7.31 -9.85 -18.58
C SER A 45 -7.63 -11.16 -17.87
N GLN A 46 -7.80 -12.26 -18.63
CA GLN A 46 -8.12 -13.57 -18.08
C GLN A 46 -7.15 -14.04 -16.98
N SER A 47 -5.91 -13.55 -16.95
CA SER A 47 -4.88 -13.92 -15.96
C SER A 47 -4.80 -13.01 -14.73
N LEU A 48 -5.39 -11.81 -14.75
CA LEU A 48 -5.26 -10.84 -13.65
C LEU A 48 -6.01 -11.31 -12.40
N ARG A 49 -7.27 -11.72 -12.57
CA ARG A 49 -8.11 -12.18 -11.47
C ARG A 49 -7.53 -13.41 -10.74
N PRO A 50 -7.09 -14.48 -11.44
CA PRO A 50 -6.41 -15.60 -10.78
C PRO A 50 -5.12 -15.19 -10.05
N TYR A 51 -4.33 -14.28 -10.63
CA TYR A 51 -3.11 -13.76 -10.01
C TYR A 51 -3.41 -13.03 -8.69
N LEU A 52 -4.32 -12.05 -8.71
CA LEU A 52 -4.70 -11.31 -7.51
C LEU A 52 -5.32 -12.21 -6.44
N GLN A 53 -6.10 -13.21 -6.85
CA GLN A 53 -6.66 -14.20 -5.93
C GLN A 53 -5.56 -15.04 -5.26
N CYS A 54 -4.55 -15.47 -6.02
CA CYS A 54 -3.41 -16.19 -5.48
C CYS A 54 -2.61 -15.33 -4.48
N VAL A 55 -2.34 -14.05 -4.83
CA VAL A 55 -1.69 -13.09 -3.93
C VAL A 55 -2.52 -12.90 -2.65
N ARG A 56 -3.84 -12.72 -2.77
CA ARG A 56 -4.76 -12.56 -1.64
C ARG A 56 -4.72 -13.76 -0.69
N THR A 57 -4.82 -14.98 -1.20
CA THR A 57 -4.75 -16.20 -0.40
C THR A 57 -3.38 -16.32 0.28
N SER A 58 -2.30 -16.02 -0.45
CA SER A 58 -0.92 -16.07 0.08
C SER A 58 -0.72 -15.05 1.20
N LEU A 59 -1.19 -13.81 1.03
CA LEU A 59 -1.13 -12.77 2.05
C LEU A 59 -1.98 -13.10 3.27
N THR A 60 -3.16 -13.70 3.07
CA THR A 60 -4.03 -14.12 4.17
C THR A 60 -3.34 -15.16 5.06
N ALA A 61 -2.59 -16.09 4.45
CA ALA A 61 -1.79 -17.05 5.18
C ALA A 61 -0.57 -16.41 5.85
N ALA A 62 0.18 -15.58 5.10
CA ALA A 62 1.40 -14.93 5.58
C ALA A 62 1.17 -13.95 6.75
N LEU A 63 0.04 -13.24 6.78
CA LEU A 63 -0.30 -12.28 7.83
C LEU A 63 -0.83 -12.93 9.12
N SER A 64 -0.38 -14.15 9.41
CA SER A 64 -0.65 -14.86 10.67
C SER A 64 0.42 -14.50 11.70
N LEU A 65 0.51 -13.20 12.02
CA LEU A 65 1.57 -12.63 12.86
C LEU A 65 1.26 -12.76 14.35
N SER A 66 2.31 -12.88 15.15
CA SER A 66 2.24 -12.87 16.61
C SER A 66 3.28 -11.91 17.18
N ASN A 67 2.98 -11.32 18.34
CA ASN A 67 3.95 -10.49 19.03
C ASN A 67 5.14 -11.35 19.48
N PHE A 68 6.36 -10.94 19.13
CA PHE A 68 7.60 -11.67 19.37
C PHE A 68 8.70 -10.70 19.76
N ALA A 69 9.32 -10.92 20.92
CA ALA A 69 10.44 -10.11 21.39
C ALA A 69 11.74 -10.51 20.69
N SER A 70 12.62 -9.54 20.44
CA SER A 70 13.91 -9.80 19.79
C SER A 70 14.76 -10.73 20.65
N GLN A 71 15.34 -11.76 20.04
CA GLN A 71 16.28 -12.65 20.72
C GLN A 71 17.70 -12.07 20.81
N ALA A 72 18.07 -11.17 19.89
CA ALA A 72 19.41 -10.59 19.83
C ALA A 72 19.59 -9.38 20.76
N SER A 73 18.50 -8.69 21.10
CA SER A 73 18.52 -7.43 21.86
C SER A 73 17.47 -7.45 22.96
N GLU A 74 17.92 -7.33 24.21
CA GLU A 74 17.03 -7.33 25.38
C GLU A 74 16.03 -6.15 25.33
N ARG A 75 14.75 -6.40 25.63
CA ARG A 75 13.68 -5.39 25.69
C ARG A 75 13.40 -4.66 24.36
N HIS A 76 13.87 -5.19 23.24
CA HIS A 76 13.53 -4.69 21.92
C HIS A 76 12.49 -5.60 21.24
N ASN A 77 11.58 -5.00 20.49
CA ASN A 77 10.74 -5.69 19.52
C ASN A 77 11.05 -5.07 18.16
N VAL A 78 11.66 -5.88 17.29
CA VAL A 78 12.05 -5.47 15.95
C VAL A 78 11.34 -6.38 14.95
N PRO A 79 11.01 -5.87 13.75
CA PRO A 79 10.51 -6.71 12.68
C PRO A 79 11.60 -7.72 12.29
N GLU A 80 11.40 -9.00 12.63
CA GLU A 80 12.41 -10.05 12.43
C GLU A 80 12.79 -10.22 10.96
N ILE A 81 11.88 -9.92 10.03
CA ILE A 81 12.18 -9.96 8.59
C ILE A 81 13.17 -8.88 8.12
N GLU A 82 13.31 -7.77 8.84
CA GLU A 82 14.32 -6.73 8.57
C GLU A 82 15.61 -6.97 9.36
N ALA A 83 15.50 -7.48 10.59
CA ALA A 83 16.65 -7.73 11.44
C ALA A 83 17.48 -8.94 10.97
N ALA A 84 16.82 -10.01 10.53
CA ALA A 84 17.43 -11.25 10.05
C ALA A 84 18.48 -11.87 11.01
N SER A 85 18.37 -11.57 12.31
CA SER A 85 19.27 -12.10 13.34
C SER A 85 18.91 -13.52 13.77
N SER A 86 17.63 -13.87 13.69
CA SER A 86 17.06 -15.13 14.19
C SER A 86 16.47 -15.91 13.01
N PRO A 87 17.27 -16.71 12.28
CA PRO A 87 16.82 -17.35 11.04
C PRO A 87 15.66 -18.33 11.25
N GLU A 88 15.52 -18.91 12.44
CA GLU A 88 14.47 -19.87 12.80
C GLU A 88 13.07 -19.24 12.87
N VAL A 89 12.97 -17.91 12.97
CA VAL A 89 11.67 -17.20 12.97
C VAL A 89 11.35 -16.55 11.62
N VAL A 90 12.25 -16.68 10.65
CA VAL A 90 12.03 -16.28 9.25
C VAL A 90 11.48 -17.49 8.49
N LEU A 91 10.34 -17.30 7.82
CA LEU A 91 9.68 -18.35 7.06
C LEU A 91 10.16 -18.36 5.61
N ASN A 92 9.83 -19.44 4.90
CA ASN A 92 10.19 -19.58 3.49
C ASN A 92 9.56 -18.46 2.65
N PRO A 93 10.37 -17.66 1.92
CA PRO A 93 9.85 -16.67 1.01
C PRO A 93 9.08 -17.33 -0.14
N LEU A 94 8.06 -16.64 -0.62
CA LEU A 94 7.23 -17.10 -1.74
C LEU A 94 7.13 -16.00 -2.80
N THR A 95 7.11 -16.39 -4.07
CA THR A 95 6.92 -15.47 -5.19
C THR A 95 5.68 -15.89 -5.97
N VAL A 96 4.73 -14.98 -6.12
CA VAL A 96 3.59 -15.14 -7.01
C VAL A 96 3.86 -14.29 -8.26
N SER A 97 3.91 -14.91 -9.43
CA SER A 97 4.20 -14.21 -10.68
C SER A 97 3.04 -14.37 -11.65
N ARG A 98 2.62 -13.28 -12.30
CA ARG A 98 1.68 -13.32 -13.43
C ARG A 98 2.41 -13.49 -14.74
N ASN A 99 3.56 -12.83 -14.87
CA ASN A 99 4.50 -12.89 -15.98
C ASN A 99 5.90 -12.48 -15.49
N GLU A 100 6.89 -12.44 -16.37
CA GLU A 100 8.28 -12.10 -16.02
C GLU A 100 8.43 -10.68 -15.42
N ASN A 101 7.53 -9.77 -15.80
CA ASN A 101 7.57 -8.34 -15.46
C ASN A 101 6.61 -7.96 -14.33
N GLU A 102 5.80 -8.88 -13.83
CA GLU A 102 4.75 -8.62 -12.84
C GLU A 102 4.70 -9.76 -11.82
N ARG A 103 5.16 -9.47 -10.62
CA ARG A 103 5.28 -10.45 -9.54
C ARG A 103 5.24 -9.79 -8.16
N VAL A 104 4.75 -10.54 -7.18
CA VAL A 104 4.82 -10.20 -5.75
C VAL A 104 5.75 -11.18 -5.06
N TYR A 105 6.69 -10.65 -4.29
CA TYR A 105 7.56 -11.40 -3.41
C TYR A 105 7.15 -11.17 -1.96
N ILE A 106 6.82 -12.25 -1.27
CA ILE A 106 6.33 -12.21 0.10
C ILE A 106 7.35 -12.95 0.97
N GLU A 107 7.85 -12.24 1.98
CA GLU A 107 8.86 -12.71 2.92
C GLU A 107 8.23 -12.67 4.31
N PRO A 108 7.70 -13.80 4.80
CA PRO A 108 7.05 -13.86 6.10
C PRO A 108 8.05 -14.18 7.22
N SER A 109 7.74 -13.71 8.41
CA SER A 109 8.40 -14.08 9.68
C SER A 109 7.33 -14.18 10.79
N ILE A 110 7.74 -14.53 12.00
CA ILE A 110 6.83 -14.68 13.14
C ILE A 110 6.04 -13.41 13.50
N ASN A 111 6.67 -12.22 13.42
CA ASN A 111 6.08 -10.95 13.86
C ASN A 111 5.96 -9.90 12.76
N SER A 112 6.43 -10.20 11.55
CA SER A 112 6.38 -9.26 10.44
C SER A 112 6.40 -9.95 9.06
N VAL A 113 5.79 -9.32 8.07
CA VAL A 113 5.83 -9.73 6.66
C VAL A 113 6.31 -8.58 5.81
N ARG A 114 7.32 -8.83 4.97
CA ARG A 114 7.73 -7.91 3.91
C ARG A 114 7.11 -8.35 2.59
N ILE A 115 6.49 -7.40 1.90
CA ILE A 115 5.73 -7.64 0.67
C ILE A 115 6.28 -6.70 -0.40
N SER A 116 6.92 -7.23 -1.43
CA SER A 116 7.56 -6.44 -2.48
C SER A 116 6.87 -6.69 -3.81
N ILE A 117 6.48 -5.61 -4.49
CA ILE A 117 5.67 -5.67 -5.72
C ILE A 117 6.51 -5.16 -6.88
N LYS A 118 6.55 -5.97 -7.94
CA LYS A 118 7.05 -5.60 -9.26
C LYS A 118 5.85 -5.19 -10.11
N ILE A 119 5.80 -3.92 -10.49
CA ILE A 119 4.72 -3.32 -11.28
C ILE A 119 5.07 -3.49 -12.76
N LYS A 120 4.07 -3.84 -13.57
CA LYS A 120 4.22 -3.99 -15.02
C LYS A 120 4.69 -2.68 -15.65
N GLN A 121 5.69 -2.76 -16.53
CA GLN A 121 6.25 -1.63 -17.27
C GLN A 121 6.39 -2.04 -18.73
N ALA A 122 5.52 -1.53 -19.61
CA ALA A 122 5.50 -1.93 -21.02
C ALA A 122 6.45 -1.10 -21.91
N ASP A 123 6.80 0.12 -21.49
CA ASP A 123 7.69 1.02 -22.21
C ASP A 123 8.49 1.95 -21.28
N GLU A 124 9.38 2.75 -21.86
CA GLU A 124 10.22 3.70 -21.13
C GLU A 124 9.42 4.78 -20.39
N ILE A 125 8.27 5.19 -20.95
CA ILE A 125 7.39 6.19 -20.32
C ILE A 125 6.81 5.59 -19.04
N GLU A 126 6.25 4.39 -19.10
CA GLU A 126 5.71 3.69 -17.93
C GLU A 126 6.79 3.42 -16.88
N HIS A 127 8.01 3.05 -17.29
CA HIS A 127 9.14 2.90 -16.36
C HIS A 127 9.39 4.20 -15.58
N ILE A 128 9.41 5.36 -16.26
CA ILE A 128 9.59 6.65 -15.59
C ILE A 128 8.38 6.99 -14.71
N LEU A 129 7.15 6.78 -15.19
CA LEU A 129 5.93 7.06 -14.44
C LEU A 129 5.85 6.23 -13.16
N VAL A 130 6.10 4.92 -13.24
CA VAL A 130 6.15 4.02 -12.07
C VAL A 130 7.21 4.49 -11.08
N HIS A 131 8.42 4.81 -11.55
CA HIS A 131 9.49 5.31 -10.68
C HIS A 131 9.11 6.62 -9.97
N LYS A 132 8.47 7.58 -10.67
CA LYS A 132 8.02 8.85 -10.05
C LYS A 132 6.86 8.63 -9.08
N PHE A 133 5.89 7.80 -9.45
CA PHE A 133 4.72 7.50 -8.64
C PHE A 133 5.09 6.80 -7.33
N THR A 134 5.88 5.74 -7.40
CA THR A 134 6.37 5.02 -6.20
C THR A 134 7.26 5.89 -5.32
N ARG A 135 8.11 6.75 -5.91
CA ARG A 135 8.90 7.73 -5.17
C ARG A 135 8.02 8.76 -4.44
N PHE A 136 6.93 9.20 -5.06
CA PHE A 136 5.97 10.12 -4.43
C PHE A 136 5.25 9.48 -3.24
N LEU A 137 4.86 8.20 -3.35
CA LEU A 137 4.23 7.45 -2.26
C LEU A 137 5.19 7.23 -1.10
N THR A 138 6.43 6.80 -1.38
CA THR A 138 7.44 6.53 -0.35
C THR A 138 7.86 7.79 0.42
N GLN A 139 7.80 8.97 -0.19
CA GLN A 139 7.99 10.26 0.49
C GLN A 139 6.93 10.54 1.57
N ARG A 140 5.76 9.88 1.52
CA ARG A 140 4.67 10.00 2.49
C ARG A 140 4.48 8.73 3.32
N ALA A 141 5.50 7.87 3.38
CA ALA A 141 5.47 6.62 4.14
C ALA A 141 5.16 6.83 5.65
N GLU A 142 5.40 8.01 6.21
CA GLU A 142 5.01 8.30 7.61
C GLU A 142 3.50 8.34 7.80
N SER A 143 2.76 8.86 6.83
CA SER A 143 1.29 8.82 6.83
C SER A 143 0.76 7.46 6.36
N PHE A 144 1.56 6.72 5.59
CA PHE A 144 1.22 5.42 5.06
C PHE A 144 2.00 4.34 5.83
N TYR A 145 1.55 4.06 7.04
CA TYR A 145 2.32 3.39 8.10
C TYR A 145 2.89 2.00 7.73
N ILE A 146 2.36 1.29 6.73
CA ILE A 146 2.92 0.00 6.24
C ILE A 146 3.94 0.14 5.11
N LEU A 147 4.18 1.32 4.56
CA LEU A 147 5.04 1.49 3.39
C LEU A 147 6.52 1.55 3.79
N ARG A 148 7.37 0.77 3.12
CA ARG A 148 8.84 0.89 3.30
C ARG A 148 9.35 2.10 2.54
N ARG A 149 10.22 2.89 3.18
CA ARG A 149 10.87 4.06 2.56
C ARG A 149 11.72 3.71 1.35
N LYS A 150 12.26 2.49 1.31
CA LYS A 150 13.07 1.97 0.21
C LYS A 150 12.54 0.59 -0.18
N PRO A 151 12.26 0.33 -1.47
CA PRO A 151 11.85 -1.00 -1.92
C PRO A 151 13.02 -2.00 -1.83
N VAL A 152 12.68 -3.29 -1.83
CA VAL A 152 13.66 -4.38 -2.00
C VAL A 152 14.28 -4.27 -3.40
N LYS A 153 15.57 -4.60 -3.52
CA LYS A 153 16.30 -4.55 -4.80
C LYS A 153 15.58 -5.40 -5.84
N GLY A 154 15.32 -4.81 -7.02
CA GLY A 154 14.64 -5.47 -8.13
C GLY A 154 13.11 -5.35 -8.11
N TYR A 155 12.54 -4.74 -7.07
CA TYR A 155 11.10 -4.45 -6.94
C TYR A 155 10.88 -2.93 -6.90
N ASP A 156 9.66 -2.50 -7.24
CA ASP A 156 9.35 -1.08 -7.43
C ASP A 156 8.80 -0.45 -6.15
N ILE A 157 8.07 -1.23 -5.34
CA ILE A 157 7.53 -0.80 -4.04
C ILE A 157 7.53 -1.96 -3.05
N SER A 158 7.71 -1.66 -1.76
CA SER A 158 7.64 -2.68 -0.71
C SER A 158 6.85 -2.19 0.50
N PHE A 159 6.08 -3.09 1.09
CA PHE A 159 5.37 -2.91 2.35
C PHE A 159 6.03 -3.74 3.46
N LEU A 160 5.93 -3.24 4.68
CA LEU A 160 6.31 -3.94 5.90
C LEU A 160 5.10 -3.95 6.84
N VAL A 161 4.54 -5.13 7.04
CA VAL A 161 3.43 -5.34 7.97
C VAL A 161 3.97 -6.01 9.23
N THR A 162 3.70 -5.46 10.41
CA THR A 162 4.13 -6.01 11.71
C THR A 162 2.92 -6.49 12.51
N ASN A 163 3.16 -7.21 13.61
CA ASN A 163 2.11 -7.62 14.54
C ASN A 163 1.32 -6.41 15.07
N PHE A 164 1.98 -5.27 15.32
CA PHE A 164 1.32 -4.05 15.78
C PHE A 164 0.26 -3.55 14.78
N HIS A 165 0.54 -3.65 13.48
CA HIS A 165 -0.44 -3.28 12.45
C HIS A 165 -1.66 -4.21 12.46
N THR A 166 -1.48 -5.51 12.73
CA THR A 166 -2.58 -6.48 12.81
C THR A 166 -3.35 -6.42 14.14
N GLU A 167 -2.75 -5.81 15.18
CA GLU A 167 -3.41 -5.53 16.45
C GLU A 167 -4.31 -4.28 16.35
N GLU A 168 -3.86 -3.24 15.64
CA GLU A 168 -4.62 -2.01 15.43
C GLU A 168 -5.67 -2.11 14.30
N MET A 169 -5.40 -2.91 13.27
CA MET A 169 -6.27 -3.05 12.09
C MET A 169 -6.59 -4.49 11.77
N LEU A 170 -7.80 -4.70 11.26
CA LEU A 170 -8.26 -6.03 10.86
C LEU A 170 -7.41 -6.55 9.70
N LYS A 171 -6.82 -7.74 9.87
CA LYS A 171 -5.94 -8.35 8.86
C LYS A 171 -6.55 -8.42 7.46
N HIS A 172 -7.86 -8.66 7.35
CA HIS A 172 -8.52 -8.73 6.05
C HIS A 172 -8.59 -7.36 5.36
N LYS A 173 -8.65 -6.26 6.12
CA LYS A 173 -8.57 -4.90 5.57
C LYS A 173 -7.17 -4.57 5.05
N LEU A 174 -6.12 -5.06 5.72
CA LEU A 174 -4.75 -4.96 5.22
C LEU A 174 -4.57 -5.72 3.89
N VAL A 175 -5.11 -6.95 3.82
CA VAL A 175 -5.09 -7.73 2.57
C VAL A 175 -5.87 -7.02 1.47
N ASP A 176 -7.10 -6.58 1.76
CA ASP A 176 -7.93 -5.83 0.80
C ASP A 176 -7.21 -4.58 0.30
N PHE A 177 -6.58 -3.85 1.21
CA PHE A 177 -5.81 -2.66 0.90
C PHE A 177 -4.67 -2.95 -0.09
N ILE A 178 -3.87 -4.00 0.15
CA ILE A 178 -2.74 -4.35 -0.74
C ILE A 178 -3.26 -4.80 -2.12
N ILE A 179 -4.35 -5.57 -2.17
CA ILE A 179 -4.94 -6.00 -3.44
C ILE A 179 -5.52 -4.82 -4.21
N GLN A 180 -6.24 -3.93 -3.53
CA GLN A 180 -6.77 -2.71 -4.12
C GLN A 180 -5.65 -1.80 -4.62
N PHE A 181 -4.58 -1.65 -3.85
CA PHE A 181 -3.38 -0.91 -4.28
C PHE A 181 -2.82 -1.47 -5.59
N MET A 182 -2.67 -2.80 -5.71
CA MET A 182 -2.20 -3.43 -6.94
C MET A 182 -3.12 -3.13 -8.14
N GLU A 183 -4.44 -3.12 -7.95
CA GLU A 183 -5.40 -2.80 -9.01
C GLU A 183 -5.42 -1.32 -9.40
N GLU A 184 -5.27 -0.42 -8.43
CA GLU A 184 -5.32 1.03 -8.63
C GLU A 184 -4.04 1.57 -9.27
N VAL A 185 -2.87 1.03 -8.92
CA VAL A 185 -1.59 1.45 -9.52
C VAL A 185 -1.62 1.28 -11.03
N ASP A 186 -2.05 0.13 -11.54
CA ASP A 186 -2.08 -0.13 -12.99
C ASP A 186 -2.99 0.88 -13.72
N LYS A 187 -4.12 1.24 -13.11
CA LYS A 187 -5.06 2.22 -13.67
C LYS A 187 -4.46 3.62 -13.65
N GLU A 188 -3.88 4.03 -12.52
CA GLU A 188 -3.28 5.35 -12.33
C GLU A 188 -2.10 5.58 -13.29
N ILE A 189 -1.22 4.59 -13.48
CA ILE A 189 -0.13 4.66 -14.46
C ILE A 189 -0.68 4.81 -15.88
N SER A 190 -1.72 4.04 -16.22
CA SER A 190 -2.37 4.10 -17.54
C SER A 190 -3.01 5.47 -17.78
N GLU A 191 -3.70 6.03 -16.79
CA GLU A 191 -4.30 7.36 -16.84
C GLU A 191 -3.23 8.45 -16.98
N MET A 192 -2.18 8.43 -16.16
CA MET A 192 -1.06 9.38 -16.27
C MET A 192 -0.42 9.36 -17.66
N LYS A 193 -0.25 8.18 -18.26
CA LYS A 193 0.26 8.02 -19.62
C LYS A 193 -0.65 8.66 -20.66
N LEU A 194 -1.97 8.42 -20.55
CA LEU A 194 -2.96 9.04 -21.44
C LEU A 194 -2.95 10.57 -21.33
N PHE A 195 -2.90 11.10 -20.09
CA PHE A 195 -2.80 12.54 -19.86
C PHE A 195 -1.52 13.15 -20.44
N LEU A 196 -0.38 12.47 -20.29
CA LEU A 196 0.89 12.91 -20.85
C LEU A 196 0.81 13.01 -22.38
N ASN A 197 0.29 11.98 -23.03
CA ASN A 197 0.14 11.93 -24.49
C ASN A 197 -0.85 12.99 -25.01
N ALA A 198 -1.98 13.17 -24.33
CA ALA A 198 -2.96 14.20 -24.68
C ALA A 198 -2.34 15.60 -24.57
N ARG A 199 -1.59 15.88 -23.49
CA ARG A 199 -0.94 17.17 -23.30
C ARG A 199 0.17 17.42 -24.32
N ALA A 200 0.96 16.40 -24.65
CA ALA A 200 1.99 16.51 -25.68
C ALA A 200 1.38 16.87 -27.04
N ARG A 201 0.26 16.23 -27.41
CA ARG A 201 -0.49 16.56 -28.63
C ARG A 201 -1.00 18.00 -28.62
N PHE A 202 -1.66 18.42 -27.53
CA PHE A 202 -2.18 19.78 -27.40
C PHE A 202 -1.08 20.85 -27.55
N VAL A 203 0.08 20.62 -26.92
CA VAL A 203 1.24 21.53 -27.02
C VAL A 203 1.78 21.58 -28.45
N ALA A 204 1.88 20.43 -29.13
CA ALA A 204 2.34 20.36 -30.51
C ALA A 204 1.38 21.09 -31.47
N GLU A 205 0.06 20.86 -31.33
CA GLU A 205 -0.97 21.56 -32.09
C GLU A 205 -0.91 23.07 -31.86
N SER A 206 -0.85 23.50 -30.59
CA SER A 206 -0.77 24.93 -30.23
C SER A 206 0.49 25.61 -30.76
N PHE A 207 1.61 24.90 -30.85
CA PHE A 207 2.86 25.44 -31.38
C PHE A 207 2.85 25.56 -32.91
N LEU A 208 2.15 24.67 -33.61
CA LEU A 208 2.08 24.63 -35.06
C LEU A 208 0.93 25.46 -35.65
N THR A 209 -0.02 25.90 -34.82
CA THR A 209 -1.08 26.82 -35.24
C THR A 209 -0.60 28.26 -35.00
N PRO A 210 -0.40 29.09 -36.05
CA PRO A 210 0.15 30.44 -35.92
C PRO A 210 -0.74 31.41 -35.13
#